data_AF-A0A7T8EF35-F1
#
_entry.id   AF-A0A7T8EF35-F1
#
_cell.length_a   1.000
_cell.length_b   1.000
_cell.length_c   1.000
_cell.angle_alpha   90.00
_cell.angle_beta   90.00
_cell.angle_gamma   90.00
#
_symmetry.space_group_name_H-M   'P 1'
#
loop_
_entity.id
_entity.type
_entity.pdbx_description
1 polymer ?
#
loop_
_entity_poly.entity_id
_entity_poly.type
_entity_poly.pdbx_seq_one_letter_code
_entity_poly.pdbx_strand_id
1 'polypeptide(L)'
;MRTLSVWHHPAKCLILLALLCSQDLAAASLRDPTMPAQGVNLPAKEQGGQGLILSSLLSGPQGRRAVINNQIYRQGDRIQGVVLSRIDQDSVLLADGRRLYLFQAITERKEKH
;
A
#
# COMPACT_ATOMS: atom_id res chain seq x y z
N MET A 1 54.43 19.14 -51.07
CA MET A 1 54.99 19.27 -49.70
C MET A 1 54.65 17.99 -48.95
N ARG A 2 55.64 17.33 -48.34
CA ARG A 2 55.57 15.95 -47.81
C ARG A 2 54.80 15.94 -46.48
N THR A 3 53.83 15.05 -46.32
CA THR A 3 53.10 14.85 -45.07
C THR A 3 53.96 14.02 -44.09
N LEU A 4 54.15 14.52 -42.88
CA LEU A 4 54.78 13.78 -41.78
C LEU A 4 53.74 12.84 -41.16
N SER A 5 54.02 11.55 -41.23
CA SER A 5 53.25 10.47 -40.62
C SER A 5 53.55 10.42 -39.12
N VAL A 6 52.55 10.67 -38.27
CA VAL A 6 52.63 10.43 -36.82
C VAL A 6 52.01 9.07 -36.54
N TRP A 7 52.87 8.11 -36.22
CA TRP A 7 52.51 6.75 -35.88
C TRP A 7 51.91 6.73 -34.47
N HIS A 8 50.59 6.82 -34.37
CA HIS A 8 49.89 6.57 -33.10
C HIS A 8 49.98 5.07 -32.78
N HIS A 9 50.50 4.71 -31.59
CA HIS A 9 50.49 3.34 -31.07
C HIS A 9 49.23 3.15 -30.20
N PRO A 10 48.06 2.79 -30.79
CA PRO A 10 46.79 2.71 -30.06
C PRO A 10 46.83 1.70 -28.90
N ALA A 11 47.73 0.71 -28.99
CA ALA A 11 47.89 -0.35 -28.00
C ALA A 11 48.33 0.15 -26.62
N LYS A 12 49.21 1.17 -26.53
CA LYS A 12 49.65 1.71 -25.22
C LYS A 12 48.56 2.50 -24.51
N CYS A 13 47.74 3.20 -25.28
CA CYS A 13 46.60 3.96 -24.74
C CYS A 13 45.52 3.02 -24.18
N LEU A 14 45.32 1.87 -24.85
CA LEU A 14 44.32 0.88 -24.46
C LEU A 14 44.69 0.16 -23.15
N ILE A 15 45.97 -0.12 -22.92
CA ILE A 15 46.45 -0.73 -21.67
C ILE A 15 46.29 0.22 -20.48
N LEU A 16 46.59 1.51 -20.65
CA LEU A 16 46.45 2.50 -19.59
C LEU A 16 44.96 2.66 -19.19
N LEU A 17 44.07 2.64 -20.18
CA LEU A 17 42.63 2.72 -19.98
C LEU A 17 42.08 1.49 -19.23
N ALA A 18 42.58 0.30 -19.54
CA ALA A 18 42.17 -0.93 -18.86
C ALA A 18 42.55 -0.93 -17.37
N LEU A 19 43.69 -0.33 -17.00
CA LEU A 19 44.17 -0.28 -15.62
C LEU A 19 43.36 0.66 -14.72
N LEU A 20 42.73 1.69 -15.30
CA LEU A 20 41.91 2.67 -14.58
C LEU A 20 40.50 2.15 -14.25
N CYS A 21 40.05 1.08 -14.93
CA CYS A 21 38.70 0.54 -14.79
C CYS A 21 38.51 -0.46 -13.63
N SER A 22 39.56 -0.82 -12.89
CA SER A 22 39.51 -1.90 -11.88
C SER A 22 39.24 -1.43 -10.44
N GLN A 23 38.71 -0.22 -10.24
CA GLN A 23 38.50 0.35 -8.91
C GLN A 23 37.05 0.09 -8.45
N ASP A 24 36.81 -0.99 -7.70
CA ASP A 24 35.49 -1.24 -7.08
C ASP A 24 35.30 -0.38 -5.83
N LEU A 25 34.47 0.66 -5.94
CA LEU A 25 34.15 1.58 -4.86
C LEU A 25 32.97 1.03 -4.02
N ALA A 26 33.27 0.24 -2.99
CA ALA A 26 32.25 -0.25 -2.06
C ALA A 26 31.81 0.87 -1.10
N ALA A 27 30.77 1.61 -1.47
CA ALA A 27 30.17 2.63 -0.63
C ALA A 27 29.28 1.99 0.47
N ALA A 28 29.69 2.11 1.73
CA ALA A 28 28.86 1.72 2.87
C ALA A 28 27.71 2.74 3.03
N SER A 29 26.48 2.29 2.81
CA SER A 29 25.31 3.16 2.90
C SER A 29 25.01 3.51 4.36
N LEU A 30 25.06 4.81 4.69
CA LEU A 30 24.66 5.35 5.98
C LEU A 30 23.13 5.19 6.11
N ARG A 31 22.69 4.32 7.03
CA ARG A 31 21.27 3.95 7.15
C ARG A 31 20.49 5.02 7.92
N ASP A 32 19.36 5.44 7.37
CA ASP A 32 18.53 6.51 7.93
C ASP A 32 17.78 6.04 9.19
N PRO A 33 17.99 6.69 10.35
CA PRO A 33 17.33 6.33 11.61
C PRO A 33 15.84 6.75 11.67
N THR A 34 15.32 7.45 10.67
CA THR A 34 13.90 7.89 10.62
C THR A 34 12.99 6.93 9.85
N MET A 35 13.51 5.77 9.44
CA MET A 35 12.72 4.78 8.71
C MET A 35 11.52 4.31 9.58
N PRO A 36 10.28 4.53 9.14
CA PRO A 36 9.10 4.17 9.92
C PRO A 36 9.00 2.65 10.09
N ALA A 37 8.37 2.23 11.19
CA ALA A 37 8.15 0.83 11.49
C ALA A 37 7.48 0.13 10.29
N GLN A 38 8.13 -0.91 9.78
CA GLN A 38 7.56 -1.74 8.72
C GLN A 38 6.26 -2.35 9.27
N GLY A 39 5.14 -2.07 8.60
CA GLY A 39 3.80 -2.32 9.10
C GLY A 39 3.63 -3.73 9.65
N VAL A 40 3.39 -3.83 10.96
CA VAL A 40 3.00 -5.08 11.61
C VAL A 40 1.54 -5.35 11.24
N ASN A 41 1.32 -6.32 10.35
CA ASN A 41 -0.01 -6.88 10.13
C ASN A 41 -0.36 -7.76 11.34
N LEU A 42 -1.06 -7.18 12.32
CA LEU A 42 -1.65 -7.94 13.42
C LEU A 42 -2.73 -8.88 12.86
N PRO A 43 -2.76 -10.17 13.26
CA PRO A 43 -3.82 -11.08 12.85
C PRO A 43 -5.16 -10.56 13.36
N ALA A 44 -6.14 -10.53 12.47
CA ALA A 44 -7.53 -10.24 12.76
C ALA A 44 -8.01 -11.14 13.92
N LYS A 45 -8.20 -10.57 15.12
CA LYS A 45 -8.80 -11.28 16.24
C LYS A 45 -10.24 -11.60 15.86
N GLU A 46 -10.57 -12.89 15.74
CA GLU A 46 -11.93 -13.34 15.53
C GLU A 46 -12.79 -12.92 16.73
N GLN A 47 -13.59 -11.86 16.56
CA GLN A 47 -14.53 -11.40 17.56
C GLN A 47 -15.78 -12.30 17.51
N GLY A 48 -15.64 -13.50 18.07
CA GLY A 48 -16.77 -14.40 18.31
C GLY A 48 -17.79 -13.73 19.23
N GLY A 49 -19.00 -13.47 18.72
CA GLY A 49 -20.15 -13.02 19.49
C GLY A 49 -20.42 -11.51 19.53
N GLN A 50 -19.57 -10.67 18.94
CA GLN A 50 -19.88 -9.23 18.82
C GLN A 50 -20.74 -8.97 17.57
N GLY A 51 -21.76 -8.12 17.70
CA GLY A 51 -22.58 -7.66 16.58
C GLY A 51 -21.73 -7.00 15.50
N LEU A 52 -22.16 -7.10 14.23
CA LEU A 52 -21.48 -6.47 13.12
C LEU A 52 -21.79 -4.97 13.09
N ILE A 53 -20.75 -4.14 13.24
CA ILE A 53 -20.86 -2.69 13.21
C ILE A 53 -20.09 -2.17 11.98
N LEU A 54 -20.82 -1.51 11.07
CA LEU A 54 -20.23 -0.81 9.95
C LEU A 54 -19.71 0.56 10.42
N SER A 55 -18.39 0.71 10.44
CA SER A 55 -17.71 1.91 10.93
C SER A 55 -17.43 2.93 9.83
N SER A 56 -17.10 2.47 8.61
CA SER A 56 -16.75 3.36 7.50
C SER A 56 -16.90 2.65 6.15
N LEU A 57 -17.11 3.45 5.10
CA LEU A 57 -17.09 3.03 3.71
C LEU A 57 -16.00 3.82 2.98
N LEU A 58 -15.07 3.11 2.36
CA LEU A 58 -13.94 3.69 1.64
C LEU A 58 -14.15 3.49 0.14
N SER A 59 -13.97 4.55 -0.64
CA SER A 59 -13.95 4.48 -2.10
C SER A 59 -12.55 4.80 -2.59
N GLY A 60 -11.99 3.96 -3.44
CA GLY A 60 -10.66 4.17 -4.01
C GLY A 60 -10.49 3.52 -5.39
N PRO A 61 -9.28 3.60 -5.98
CA PRO A 61 -9.01 3.09 -7.33
C PRO A 61 -9.27 1.58 -7.47
N GLN A 62 -9.11 0.84 -6.38
CA GLN A 62 -9.32 -0.62 -6.32
C GLN A 62 -10.76 -1.01 -5.97
N GLY A 63 -11.70 -0.07 -6.06
CA GLY A 63 -13.11 -0.27 -5.73
C GLY A 63 -13.48 0.13 -4.29
N ARG A 64 -14.71 -0.21 -3.91
CA ARG A 64 -15.27 0.09 -2.58
C ARG A 64 -14.80 -0.92 -1.54
N ARG A 65 -14.59 -0.45 -0.32
CA ARG A 65 -14.25 -1.27 0.84
C ARG A 65 -15.10 -0.87 2.04
N ALA A 66 -15.47 -1.84 2.86
CA ALA A 66 -16.21 -1.62 4.09
C ALA A 66 -15.29 -1.87 5.28
N VAL A 67 -15.35 -1.00 6.29
CA VAL A 67 -14.69 -1.21 7.57
C VAL A 67 -15.74 -1.69 8.55
N ILE A 68 -15.69 -2.97 8.90
CA ILE A 68 -16.63 -3.61 9.83
C ILE A 68 -15.82 -4.14 11.00
N ASN A 69 -16.19 -3.76 12.22
CA ASN A 69 -15.46 -4.13 13.45
C ASN A 69 -13.94 -3.89 13.35
N ASN A 70 -13.54 -2.73 12.84
CA ASN A 70 -12.14 -2.32 12.58
C ASN A 70 -11.38 -3.18 11.56
N GLN A 71 -12.06 -4.03 10.78
CA GLN A 71 -11.46 -4.84 9.72
C GLN A 71 -11.96 -4.39 8.35
N ILE A 72 -11.06 -4.37 7.37
CA ILE A 72 -11.37 -3.94 6.00
C ILE A 72 -11.81 -5.15 5.18
N TYR A 73 -13.00 -5.06 4.60
CA TYR A 73 -13.58 -6.07 3.74
C TYR A 73 -13.90 -5.50 2.35
N ARG A 74 -13.92 -6.40 1.38
CA ARG A 74 -14.33 -6.17 0.00
C ARG A 74 -15.54 -7.06 -0.32
N GLN A 75 -16.18 -6.76 -1.44
CA GLN A 75 -17.24 -7.62 -1.97
C GLN A 75 -16.70 -9.04 -2.24
N GLY A 76 -17.42 -10.05 -1.76
CA GLY A 76 -17.02 -11.46 -1.82
C GLY A 76 -16.33 -11.99 -0.56
N ASP A 77 -15.83 -11.11 0.33
CA ASP A 77 -15.20 -11.54 1.58
C ASP A 77 -16.23 -12.16 2.54
N ARG A 78 -15.76 -13.03 3.45
CA ARG A 78 -16.61 -13.64 4.47
C ARG A 78 -16.45 -12.95 5.82
N ILE A 79 -17.56 -12.68 6.48
CA ILE A 79 -17.66 -12.05 7.79
C ILE A 79 -18.56 -12.92 8.65
N GLN A 80 -18.02 -13.48 9.75
CA GLN A 80 -18.75 -14.42 10.61
C GLN A 80 -19.43 -15.57 9.82
N GLY A 81 -18.76 -16.08 8.78
CA GLY A 81 -19.28 -17.17 7.93
C GLY A 81 -20.23 -16.73 6.81
N VAL A 82 -20.61 -15.45 6.74
CA VAL A 82 -21.53 -14.92 5.71
C VAL A 82 -20.77 -14.08 4.69
N VAL A 83 -21.09 -14.23 3.40
CA VAL A 83 -20.44 -13.49 2.32
C VAL A 83 -20.95 -12.05 2.26
N LEU A 84 -20.05 -11.09 2.09
CA LEU A 84 -20.38 -9.71 1.77
C LEU A 84 -20.81 -9.64 0.30
N SER A 85 -22.11 -9.44 0.08
CA SER A 85 -22.72 -9.50 -1.26
C SER A 85 -22.54 -8.19 -2.04
N ARG A 86 -22.71 -7.03 -1.38
CA ARG A 86 -22.63 -5.71 -2.03
C ARG A 86 -22.22 -4.61 -1.06
N ILE A 87 -21.47 -3.63 -1.57
CA ILE A 87 -21.13 -2.38 -0.88
C ILE A 87 -21.82 -1.20 -1.58
N ASP A 88 -22.88 -0.67 -0.96
CA ASP A 88 -23.63 0.50 -1.41
C ASP A 88 -22.98 1.80 -0.87
N GLN A 89 -23.64 2.95 -1.08
CA GLN A 89 -23.08 4.26 -0.72
C GLN A 89 -23.01 4.49 0.80
N ASP A 90 -23.99 3.98 1.53
CA ASP A 90 -24.19 4.18 2.97
C ASP A 90 -24.38 2.85 3.74
N SER A 91 -24.33 1.73 3.02
CA SER A 91 -24.70 0.44 3.57
C SER A 91 -23.98 -0.74 2.90
N VAL A 92 -24.02 -1.88 3.57
CA VAL A 92 -23.45 -3.16 3.11
C VAL A 92 -24.53 -4.23 3.18
N LEU A 93 -24.68 -5.00 2.10
CA LEU A 93 -25.58 -6.15 2.03
C LEU A 93 -24.78 -7.44 2.23
N LEU A 94 -25.21 -8.25 3.18
CA LEU A 94 -24.70 -9.60 3.41
C LEU A 94 -25.56 -10.62 2.65
N ALA A 95 -24.97 -11.77 2.33
CA ALA A 95 -25.63 -12.82 1.54
C ALA A 95 -26.84 -13.46 2.26
N ASP A 96 -26.93 -13.32 3.59
CA ASP A 96 -28.09 -13.74 4.38
C ASP A 96 -29.25 -12.72 4.37
N GLY A 97 -29.09 -11.61 3.64
CA GLY A 97 -30.09 -10.54 3.53
C GLY A 97 -29.96 -9.44 4.57
N ARG A 98 -29.07 -9.57 5.57
CA ARG A 98 -28.83 -8.49 6.54
C ARG A 98 -28.18 -7.30 5.86
N ARG A 99 -28.60 -6.11 6.28
CA ARG A 99 -28.01 -4.84 5.82
C ARG A 99 -27.42 -4.09 6.99
N LEU A 100 -26.14 -3.72 6.88
CA LEU A 100 -25.46 -2.87 7.84
C LEU A 100 -25.45 -1.44 7.30
N TYR A 101 -25.85 -0.48 8.12
CA TYR A 101 -25.84 0.93 7.75
C TYR A 101 -24.69 1.65 8.45
N LEU A 102 -24.11 2.62 7.76
CA LEU A 102 -23.17 3.53 8.36
C LEU A 102 -23.95 4.38 9.36
N PHE A 103 -23.54 4.38 10.63
CA PHE A 103 -24.15 5.24 11.63
C PHE A 103 -24.04 6.69 11.17
N GLN A 104 -25.19 7.33 10.92
CA GLN A 104 -25.20 8.76 10.70
C GLN A 104 -24.88 9.41 12.05
N ALA A 105 -23.80 10.19 12.11
CA ALA A 105 -23.57 11.08 13.23
C ALA A 105 -24.83 11.95 13.38
N ILE A 106 -25.38 12.04 14.59
CA ILE A 106 -26.54 12.86 14.87
C ILE A 106 -26.15 14.32 14.61
N THR A 107 -26.45 14.84 13.42
CA THR A 107 -26.10 16.22 13.03
C THR A 107 -27.11 17.24 13.56
N GLU A 108 -28.29 16.80 14.04
CA GLU A 108 -29.28 17.70 14.62
C GLU A 108 -29.07 17.89 16.13
N ARG A 109 -28.47 19.03 16.48
CA ARG A 109 -28.60 19.60 17.82
C ARG A 109 -29.99 20.25 17.91
N LYS A 110 -30.93 19.61 18.62
CA LYS A 110 -32.15 20.30 19.07
C LYS A 110 -31.74 21.43 20.02
N GLU A 111 -31.67 22.66 19.52
CA GLU A 111 -31.58 23.84 20.37
C GLU A 111 -32.89 23.95 21.15
N LYS A 112 -32.82 23.86 22.48
CA LYS A 112 -33.95 24.15 23.35
C LYS A 112 -34.15 25.66 23.33
N HIS A 113 -35.34 26.07 22.89
CA HIS A 113 -35.89 27.42 23.05
C HIS A 113 -36.11 27.72 24.54
#